data_AF-A0A1A8IUG2-F1
#
_entry.id   AF-A0A1A8IUG2-F1
#
_cell.length_a   1.000
_cell.length_b   1.000
_cell.length_c   1.000
_cell.angle_alpha   90.00
_cell.angle_beta   90.00
_cell.angle_gamma   90.00
#
_symmetry.space_group_name_H-M   'P 1'
#
loop_
_entity.id
_entity.type
_entity.pdbx_description
1 polymer ?
#
loop_
_entity_poly.entity_id
_entity_poly.type
_entity_poly.pdbx_seq_one_letter_code
_entity_poly.pdbx_strand_id
1 'polypeptide(L)'
;MIQQEFPRIKGITYLDHAAATLYPESLLRNFFRDISTNVYGNPHSHSPSSRLTHDTVEQVRSRVLQHFNTTSKDYSVIFTSGCTAALKLVAETFRWRPQTEGEAGSHLCYLTDSHTSVVG
;
A
#
# COMPACT_ATOMS: atom_id res chain seq x y z
N MET A 1 -11.46 22.69 -7.40
CA MET A 1 -10.93 21.31 -7.33
C MET A 1 -10.38 20.99 -5.94
N ILE A 2 -9.22 21.51 -5.50
CA ILE A 2 -8.66 21.19 -4.16
C ILE A 2 -9.61 21.62 -3.01
N GLN A 3 -10.12 22.86 -3.02
CA GLN A 3 -11.03 23.33 -1.96
C GLN A 3 -12.34 22.52 -1.85
N GLN A 4 -12.79 21.89 -2.93
CA GLN A 4 -13.99 21.03 -2.94
C GLN A 4 -13.72 19.64 -2.34
N GLU A 5 -12.47 19.16 -2.43
CA GLU A 5 -12.07 17.86 -1.88
C GLU A 5 -11.71 17.93 -0.39
N PHE A 6 -11.43 19.13 0.12
CA PHE A 6 -11.02 19.34 1.50
C PHE A 6 -11.82 20.46 2.20
N PRO A 7 -13.16 20.46 2.20
CA PRO A 7 -13.92 21.53 2.86
C PRO A 7 -13.74 21.53 4.39
N ARG A 8 -13.38 20.39 4.98
CA ARG A 8 -13.15 20.23 6.43
C ARG A 8 -11.98 21.02 6.99
N ILE A 9 -11.07 21.51 6.15
CA ILE A 9 -9.96 22.38 6.58
C ILE A 9 -10.29 23.87 6.44
N LYS A 10 -11.56 24.24 6.19
CA LYS A 10 -11.94 25.64 6.08
C LYS A 10 -11.61 26.39 7.38
N GLY A 11 -10.73 27.39 7.27
CA GLY A 11 -10.25 28.17 8.41
C GLY A 11 -9.13 27.49 9.21
N ILE A 12 -8.57 26.38 8.74
CA ILE A 12 -7.49 25.62 9.37
C ILE A 12 -6.30 25.54 8.41
N THR A 13 -5.12 25.92 8.89
CA THR A 13 -3.85 25.65 8.19
C THR A 13 -3.31 24.30 8.66
N TYR A 14 -3.43 23.28 7.81
CA TYR A 14 -2.96 21.93 8.13
C TYR A 14 -1.54 21.71 7.59
N LEU A 15 -0.58 21.43 8.47
CA LEU A 15 0.86 21.31 8.13
C LEU A 15 1.44 19.90 8.38
N ASP A 16 0.60 18.92 8.71
CA ASP A 16 1.02 17.56 9.10
C ASP A 16 0.93 16.55 7.94
N HIS A 17 1.13 17.04 6.71
CA HIS A 17 1.08 16.21 5.50
C HIS A 17 2.21 15.16 5.42
N ALA A 18 3.32 15.38 6.14
CA ALA A 18 4.46 14.46 6.17
C ALA A 18 4.12 13.13 6.86
N ALA A 19 3.29 13.15 7.91
CA ALA A 19 2.93 11.95 8.67
C ALA A 19 1.47 11.49 8.45
N ALA A 20 0.55 12.42 8.16
CA ALA A 20 -0.89 12.12 8.19
C ALA A 20 -1.70 12.85 7.10
N THR A 21 -1.29 12.76 5.84
CA THR A 21 -2.00 13.42 4.74
C THR A 21 -3.52 13.16 4.72
N LEU A 22 -4.26 14.24 4.49
CA LEU A 22 -5.71 14.26 4.38
C LEU A 22 -6.22 13.52 3.14
N TYR A 23 -7.27 12.71 3.29
CA TYR A 23 -7.98 12.09 2.17
C TYR A 23 -8.95 13.06 1.47
N PRO A 24 -9.13 12.99 0.14
CA PRO A 24 -10.14 13.79 -0.55
C PRO A 24 -11.57 13.35 -0.17
N GLU A 25 -12.54 14.27 -0.15
CA GLU A 25 -13.95 13.99 0.17
C GLU A 25 -14.58 13.01 -0.83
N SER A 26 -14.26 13.14 -2.12
CA SER A 26 -14.78 12.25 -3.15
C SER A 26 -14.35 10.80 -2.93
N LEU A 27 -13.16 10.56 -2.38
CA LEU A 27 -12.69 9.21 -2.05
C LEU A 27 -13.62 8.55 -1.03
N LEU A 28 -13.96 9.25 0.06
CA LEU A 28 -14.91 8.73 1.04
C LEU A 28 -16.27 8.46 0.41
N ARG A 29 -16.83 9.43 -0.32
CA ARG A 29 -18.16 9.28 -0.94
C ARG A 29 -18.21 8.10 -1.90
N ASN A 30 -17.17 7.93 -2.72
CA ASN A 30 -17.07 6.82 -3.65
C ASN A 30 -16.93 5.48 -2.93
N PHE A 31 -16.09 5.41 -1.91
CA PHE A 31 -15.92 4.20 -1.10
C PHE A 31 -17.21 3.80 -0.39
N PHE A 32 -17.89 4.73 0.28
CA PHE A 32 -19.15 4.46 0.95
C PHE A 32 -20.23 3.98 -0.03
N ARG A 33 -20.34 4.63 -1.19
CA ARG A 33 -21.27 4.19 -2.24
C ARG A 33 -20.93 2.78 -2.71
N ASP A 34 -19.66 2.50 -2.96
CA ASP A 34 -19.19 1.19 -3.43
C ASP A 34 -19.58 0.07 -2.44
N ILE A 35 -19.16 0.16 -1.18
CA ILE A 35 -19.42 -0.89 -0.19
C ILE A 35 -20.89 -1.00 0.24
N SER A 36 -21.70 0.04 0.05
CA SER A 36 -23.14 0.01 0.38
C SER A 36 -24.01 -0.52 -0.76
N THR A 37 -23.50 -0.51 -1.99
CA THR A 37 -24.24 -0.96 -3.19
C THR A 37 -23.74 -2.30 -3.73
N ASN A 38 -22.53 -2.72 -3.35
CA ASN A 38 -21.91 -3.96 -3.79
C ASN A 38 -21.75 -4.96 -2.64
N VAL A 39 -21.87 -6.25 -2.97
CA VAL A 39 -21.59 -7.35 -2.04
C VAL A 39 -20.26 -7.98 -2.42
N TYR A 40 -19.25 -7.78 -1.59
CA TYR A 40 -17.94 -8.42 -1.73
C TYR A 40 -17.90 -9.73 -0.94
N GLY A 41 -17.41 -10.79 -1.59
CA GLY A 41 -17.25 -12.12 -1.00
C GLY A 41 -15.78 -12.49 -0.79
N ASN A 42 -15.55 -13.67 -0.23
CA ASN A 42 -14.23 -14.29 -0.25
C ASN A 42 -13.82 -14.56 -1.71
N PRO A 43 -12.69 -14.01 -2.21
CA PRO A 43 -12.28 -14.10 -3.63
C PRO A 43 -11.99 -15.53 -4.11
N HIS A 44 -11.92 -16.51 -3.21
CA HIS A 44 -11.71 -17.92 -3.54
C HIS A 44 -13.01 -18.73 -3.58
N SER A 45 -14.16 -18.11 -3.30
CA SER A 45 -15.47 -18.78 -3.39
C SER A 45 -15.98 -18.81 -4.83
N HIS A 46 -16.96 -19.68 -5.13
CA HIS A 46 -17.61 -19.73 -6.45
C HIS A 46 -18.96 -18.98 -6.44
N SER A 47 -18.92 -17.66 -6.31
CA SER A 47 -20.11 -16.79 -6.35
C SER A 47 -19.87 -15.51 -7.17
N PRO A 48 -20.94 -14.80 -7.60
CA PRO A 48 -20.79 -13.48 -8.23
C PRO A 48 -20.04 -12.47 -7.35
N SER A 49 -20.33 -12.45 -6.03
CA SER A 49 -19.65 -11.57 -5.06
C SER A 49 -18.16 -11.88 -4.92
N SER A 50 -17.77 -13.15 -5.01
CA SER A 50 -16.37 -13.58 -5.01
C SER A 50 -15.62 -13.07 -6.24
N ARG A 51 -16.21 -13.24 -7.44
CA ARG A 51 -15.63 -12.71 -8.69
C ARG A 51 -15.46 -11.20 -8.64
N LEU A 52 -16.47 -10.48 -8.15
CA LEU A 52 -16.37 -9.03 -7.98
C LEU A 52 -15.20 -8.63 -7.06
N THR A 53 -15.00 -9.34 -5.94
CA THR A 53 -13.82 -9.11 -5.08
C THR A 53 -12.51 -9.36 -5.81
N HIS A 54 -12.40 -10.50 -6.50
CA HIS A 54 -11.19 -10.85 -7.25
C HIS A 54 -10.86 -9.79 -8.31
N ASP A 55 -11.83 -9.44 -9.16
CA ASP A 55 -11.66 -8.47 -10.23
C ASP A 55 -11.29 -7.08 -9.69
N THR A 56 -11.92 -6.67 -8.58
CA THR A 56 -11.61 -5.39 -7.92
C THR A 56 -10.17 -5.36 -7.41
N VAL A 57 -9.71 -6.44 -6.76
CA VAL A 57 -8.32 -6.55 -6.28
C VAL A 57 -7.33 -6.49 -7.45
N GLU A 58 -7.58 -7.23 -8.54
CA GLU A 58 -6.71 -7.23 -9.72
C GLU A 58 -6.66 -5.87 -10.43
N GLN A 59 -7.78 -5.15 -10.49
CA GLN A 59 -7.80 -3.77 -10.99
C GLN A 59 -6.94 -2.84 -10.14
N VAL A 60 -7.00 -2.95 -8.81
CA VAL A 60 -6.14 -2.16 -7.91
C VAL A 60 -4.67 -2.50 -8.14
N ARG A 61 -4.31 -3.79 -8.28
CA ARG A 61 -2.94 -4.20 -8.60
C ARG A 61 -2.43 -3.57 -9.90
N SER A 62 -3.25 -3.62 -10.95
CA SER A 62 -2.93 -3.00 -12.24
C SER A 62 -2.68 -1.50 -12.10
N ARG A 63 -3.54 -0.78 -11.37
CA ARG A 63 -3.39 0.67 -11.14
C ARG A 63 -2.11 1.01 -10.35
N VAL A 64 -1.73 0.19 -9.36
CA VAL A 64 -0.48 0.37 -8.62
C VAL A 64 0.73 0.19 -9.54
N LEU A 65 0.75 -0.87 -10.35
CA LEU A 65 1.85 -1.10 -11.30
C LEU A 65 1.96 0.05 -12.32
N GLN A 66 0.84 0.52 -12.84
CA GLN A 66 0.79 1.68 -13.75
C GLN A 66 1.33 2.95 -13.08
N HIS A 67 0.99 3.20 -11.81
CA HIS A 67 1.50 4.36 -11.07
C HIS A 67 3.03 4.37 -10.99
N PHE A 68 3.65 3.19 -10.87
CA PHE A 68 5.11 3.02 -10.87
C PHE A 68 5.70 2.77 -12.26
N ASN A 69 4.94 2.99 -13.34
CA ASN A 69 5.35 2.78 -14.73
C ASN A 69 5.92 1.37 -14.99
N THR A 70 5.30 0.34 -14.42
CA THR A 70 5.74 -1.06 -14.53
C THR A 70 4.59 -2.00 -14.87
N THR A 71 4.88 -3.30 -15.03
CA THR A 71 3.91 -4.33 -15.43
C THR A 71 3.95 -5.56 -14.54
N SER A 72 2.91 -6.39 -14.62
CA SER A 72 2.82 -7.66 -13.90
C SER A 72 3.78 -8.74 -14.40
N LYS A 73 4.47 -8.49 -15.53
CA LYS A 73 5.52 -9.38 -16.02
C LYS A 73 6.80 -9.25 -15.20
N ASP A 74 7.07 -8.03 -14.71
CA ASP A 74 8.32 -7.67 -14.05
C ASP A 74 8.17 -7.59 -12.53
N TYR A 75 7.00 -7.15 -12.04
CA TYR A 75 6.74 -6.94 -10.63
C TYR A 75 5.38 -7.49 -10.20
N SER A 76 5.35 -7.99 -8.97
CA SER A 76 4.12 -8.37 -8.26
C SER A 76 3.79 -7.31 -7.22
N VAL A 77 2.50 -6.98 -7.09
CA VAL A 77 2.01 -6.16 -5.98
C VAL A 77 1.71 -7.08 -4.80
N ILE A 78 2.05 -6.70 -3.57
CA ILE A 78 1.67 -7.43 -2.36
C ILE A 78 1.04 -6.42 -1.40
N PHE A 79 -0.24 -6.62 -1.06
CA PHE A 79 -0.93 -5.79 -0.07
C PHE A 79 -0.58 -6.30 1.32
N THR A 80 -0.12 -5.40 2.18
CA THR A 80 0.20 -5.65 3.58
C THR A 80 -0.58 -4.67 4.46
N SER A 81 -0.59 -4.87 5.77
CA SER A 81 -1.28 -3.98 6.72
C SER A 81 -0.62 -2.59 6.85
N GLY A 82 0.55 -2.37 6.24
CA GLY A 82 1.25 -1.09 6.24
C GLY A 82 2.75 -1.24 5.96
N CYS A 83 3.47 -0.11 5.96
CA CYS A 83 4.90 -0.07 5.66
C CYS A 83 5.73 -0.96 6.60
N THR A 84 5.52 -0.86 7.92
CA THR A 84 6.23 -1.69 8.91
C THR A 84 6.02 -3.19 8.68
N ALA A 85 4.79 -3.61 8.38
CA ALA A 85 4.50 -5.01 8.10
C ALA A 85 5.16 -5.49 6.80
N ALA A 86 5.21 -4.65 5.76
CA ALA A 86 5.92 -4.95 4.53
C ALA A 86 7.43 -5.12 4.75
N LEU A 87 8.05 -4.20 5.49
CA LEU A 87 9.48 -4.25 5.80
C LEU A 87 9.83 -5.48 6.64
N LYS A 88 9.00 -5.78 7.65
CA LYS A 88 9.14 -6.99 8.45
C LYS A 88 9.06 -8.25 7.59
N LEU A 89 8.07 -8.35 6.69
CA LEU A 89 7.93 -9.50 5.79
C LEU A 89 9.18 -9.68 4.91
N VAL A 90 9.73 -8.59 4.36
CA VAL A 90 10.98 -8.65 3.58
C VAL A 90 12.13 -9.13 4.47
N ALA A 91 12.30 -8.56 5.67
CA ALA A 91 13.38 -8.94 6.58
C ALA A 91 13.27 -10.39 7.04
N GLU A 92 12.09 -10.90 7.34
CA GLU A 92 11.88 -12.29 7.79
C GLU A 92 12.07 -13.32 6.66
N THR A 93 11.83 -12.93 5.41
CA THR A 93 11.97 -13.81 4.23
C THR A 93 13.33 -13.71 3.55
N PHE A 94 14.11 -12.67 3.85
CA PHE A 94 15.42 -12.46 3.28
C PHE A 94 16.41 -13.53 3.76
N ARG A 95 17.21 -14.06 2.83
CA ARG A 95 18.23 -15.07 3.14
C ARG A 95 19.47 -14.40 3.73
N TRP A 96 19.43 -14.10 5.02
CA TRP A 96 20.57 -13.55 5.77
C TRP A 96 21.71 -14.56 5.79
N ARG A 97 22.90 -14.13 5.37
CA ARG A 97 24.12 -14.93 5.41
C ARG A 97 25.15 -14.23 6.28
N PRO A 98 25.80 -14.94 7.23
CA PRO A 98 26.93 -14.40 7.94
C PRO A 98 28.11 -14.17 6.99
N GLN A 99 29.01 -13.27 7.36
CA GLN A 99 30.28 -13.13 6.65
C GLN A 99 31.16 -14.36 6.91
N THR A 100 31.81 -14.88 5.87
CA THR A 100 32.72 -16.02 5.94
C THR A 100 34.07 -15.66 5.33
N GLU A 101 35.08 -16.50 5.53
CA GLU A 101 36.37 -16.36 4.83
C GLU A 101 36.14 -16.53 3.33
N GLY A 102 36.19 -15.43 2.58
CA GLY A 102 36.05 -15.39 1.12
C GLY A 102 34.71 -14.89 0.59
N GLU A 103 33.68 -14.71 1.43
CA GLU A 103 32.37 -14.18 0.98
C GLU A 103 31.84 -13.07 1.90
N ALA A 104 31.30 -12.01 1.30
CA ALA A 104 30.61 -10.95 2.04
C ALA A 104 29.26 -11.44 2.57
N GLY A 105 28.96 -11.09 3.83
CA GLY A 105 27.67 -11.35 4.44
C GLY A 105 26.53 -10.49 3.88
N SER A 106 25.31 -10.79 4.32
CA SER A 106 24.13 -9.96 4.06
C SER A 106 24.16 -8.69 4.90
N HIS A 107 23.76 -7.56 4.32
CA HIS A 107 23.73 -6.26 5.00
C HIS A 107 22.35 -5.61 4.88
N LEU A 108 21.90 -4.98 5.95
CA LEU A 108 20.77 -4.05 5.93
C LEU A 108 21.35 -2.62 5.95
N CYS A 109 21.09 -1.86 4.89
CA CYS A 109 21.53 -0.48 4.77
C CYS A 109 20.31 0.44 4.64
N TYR A 110 20.31 1.54 5.38
CA TYR A 110 19.29 2.59 5.31
C TYR A 110 19.93 3.96 5.52
N LEU A 111 19.27 5.02 5.06
CA LEU A 111 19.74 6.38 5.23
C LEU A 111 19.47 6.85 6.67
N THR A 112 20.32 7.72 7.22
CA THR A 112 20.11 8.31 8.56
C THR A 112 18.74 8.99 8.70
N ASP A 113 18.23 9.57 7.61
CA ASP A 113 16.91 10.23 7.55
C ASP A 113 15.74 9.26 7.32
N SER A 114 15.99 7.95 7.32
CA SER A 114 14.92 6.95 7.13
C SER A 114 13.96 6.98 8.31
N HIS A 115 12.66 6.83 8.02
CA HIS A 115 11.64 6.73 9.05
C HIS A 115 11.92 5.53 9.99
N THR A 116 11.57 5.65 11.27
CA THR A 116 11.87 4.65 12.31
C THR A 116 11.31 3.26 12.00
N SER A 117 10.23 3.18 11.20
CA SER A 117 9.69 1.91 10.71
C SER A 117 10.69 1.07 9.90
N VAL A 118 11.75 1.68 9.36
CA VAL A 118 12.85 0.99 8.66
C VAL A 118 13.91 0.46 9.64
N VAL A 119 14.03 1.08 10.81
CA VAL A 119 15.07 0.78 11.81
C VAL A 119 14.63 -0.36 12.74
N GLY A 120 13.33 -0.41 13.08
CA GLY A 120 12.77 -1.38 14.03
C GLY A 120 12.02 -0.70 15.15
#